data_AF-A0AAQ4DXZ7-F1
#
_entry.id   AF-A0AAQ4DXZ7-F1
#
_cell.length_a   1.000
_cell.length_b   1.000
_cell.length_c   1.000
_cell.angle_alpha   90.00
_cell.angle_beta   90.00
_cell.angle_gamma   90.00
#
_symmetry.space_group_name_H-M   'P 1'
#
loop_
_entity.id
_entity.type
_entity.pdbx_description
1 polymer ?
#
loop_
_entity_poly.entity_id
_entity_poly.type
_entity_poly.pdbx_seq_one_letter_code
_entity_poly.pdbx_strand_id
1 'polypeptide(L)'
;MYLRRSLLDNSLLHFYITDEELYSYQCGNRNSCTYKLCNPETSQEKTLTKRWHGRCPLLPGFYEYKFVYKLPPRILHTKRKTTVLNIQAQLHEGYVCVACYKIRMMFRKKTKV
;
A
#
# COMPACT_ATOMS: atom_id res chain seq x y z
N MET A 1 -4.89 -10.27 -2.35
CA MET A 1 -3.51 -10.78 -2.50
C MET A 1 -3.53 -12.29 -2.33
N TYR A 2 -2.87 -13.00 -3.23
CA TYR A 2 -2.71 -14.46 -3.13
C TYR A 2 -1.31 -14.78 -2.62
N LEU A 3 -1.24 -15.54 -1.53
CA LEU A 3 0.01 -16.01 -0.94
C LEU A 3 0.28 -17.44 -1.43
N ARG A 4 1.39 -17.62 -2.16
CA ARG A 4 1.83 -18.94 -2.64
C ARG A 4 2.51 -19.77 -1.56
N ARG A 5 3.02 -19.13 -0.51
CA ARG A 5 3.72 -19.74 0.62
C ARG A 5 3.28 -19.08 1.92
N SER A 6 3.57 -19.73 3.04
CA SER A 6 3.31 -19.13 4.35
C SER A 6 4.17 -17.88 4.56
N LEU A 7 3.64 -16.87 5.24
CA LEU A 7 4.41 -15.72 5.69
C LEU A 7 4.73 -15.85 7.17
N LEU A 8 6.00 -15.63 7.51
CA LEU A 8 6.53 -15.64 8.86
C LEU A 8 6.46 -14.25 9.52
N ASP A 9 6.77 -14.21 10.82
CA ASP A 9 6.64 -13.04 11.69
C ASP A 9 7.38 -11.78 11.23
N ASN A 10 8.43 -11.94 10.42
CA ASN A 10 9.25 -10.86 9.89
C ASN A 10 8.72 -10.29 8.55
N SER A 11 7.46 -10.54 8.22
CA SER A 11 6.88 -10.11 6.95
C SER A 11 6.45 -8.64 6.98
N LEU A 12 6.92 -7.88 5.99
CA LEU A 12 6.71 -6.44 5.85
C LEU A 12 6.02 -6.11 4.54
N LEU A 13 4.99 -5.27 4.62
CA LEU A 13 4.30 -4.71 3.46
C LEU A 13 4.77 -3.27 3.23
N HIS A 14 5.51 -3.06 2.14
CA HIS A 14 5.97 -1.77 1.68
C HIS A 14 5.01 -1.19 0.65
N PHE A 15 4.50 0.02 0.89
CA PHE A 15 3.69 0.80 -0.03
C PHE A 15 4.46 2.01 -0.52
N TYR A 16 4.46 2.18 -1.84
CA TYR A 16 5.01 3.31 -2.56
C TYR A 16 3.90 3.94 -3.38
N ILE A 17 3.82 5.26 -3.34
CA ILE A 17 2.86 6.00 -4.16
C ILE A 17 3.66 7.08 -4.86
N THR A 18 3.65 7.06 -6.19
CA THR A 18 4.30 8.06 -7.03
C THR A 18 3.30 8.62 -8.03
N ASP A 19 3.56 9.81 -8.57
CA ASP A 19 2.87 10.29 -9.76
C ASP A 19 3.74 10.13 -11.02
N GLU A 20 3.24 10.62 -12.16
CA GLU A 20 3.94 10.59 -13.44
C GLU A 20 5.19 11.48 -13.48
N GLU A 21 5.36 12.41 -12.54
CA GLU A 21 6.60 13.19 -12.38
C GLU A 21 7.59 12.49 -11.43
N LEU A 22 7.30 11.24 -11.04
CA LEU A 22 8.05 10.45 -10.05
C LEU A 22 8.10 11.10 -8.66
N TYR A 23 7.21 12.05 -8.38
CA TYR A 23 7.10 12.60 -7.04
C TYR A 23 6.58 11.51 -6.10
N SER A 24 7.37 11.20 -5.06
CA SER A 24 7.03 10.18 -4.07
C SER A 24 6.20 10.80 -2.95
N TYR A 25 5.00 10.27 -2.76
CA TYR A 25 4.12 10.72 -1.69
C TYR A 25 4.55 10.10 -0.36
N GLN A 26 4.75 10.96 0.63
CA GLN A 26 5.34 10.55 1.89
C GLN A 26 4.31 9.93 2.85
N CYS A 27 4.78 8.93 3.60
CA CYS A 27 4.18 8.47 4.84
C CYS A 27 4.99 9.02 6.02
N GLY A 28 4.51 10.10 6.64
CA GLY A 28 5.32 10.87 7.58
C GLY A 28 6.53 11.48 6.87
N ASN A 29 7.73 11.22 7.37
CA ASN A 29 8.98 11.72 6.78
C ASN A 29 9.64 10.72 5.79
N ARG A 30 8.93 9.65 5.40
CA ARG A 30 9.47 8.60 4.52
C ARG A 30 8.77 8.60 3.18
N ASN A 31 9.52 8.35 2.10
CA ASN A 31 8.99 8.21 0.73
C ASN A 31 8.23 6.90 0.49
N SER A 32 8.07 6.08 1.52
CA SER A 32 7.30 4.83 1.50
C SER A 32 6.70 4.56 2.88
N CYS A 33 5.59 3.84 2.88
CA CYS A 33 4.95 3.34 4.09
C CYS A 33 5.34 1.88 4.28
N THR A 34 5.83 1.50 5.44
CA THR A 34 6.08 0.09 5.77
C THR A 34 5.12 -0.31 6.87
N TYR A 35 4.41 -1.42 6.68
CA TYR A 35 3.45 -1.95 7.63
C TYR A 35 3.81 -3.39 8.01
N LYS A 36 3.80 -3.69 9.31
CA LYS A 36 3.89 -5.07 9.81
C LYS A 36 2.59 -5.82 9.54
N LEU A 37 2.71 -7.00 8.93
CA LEU A 37 1.54 -7.90 8.77
C LEU A 37 1.37 -8.85 9.96
N CYS A 38 2.42 -9.07 10.74
CA CYS A 38 2.42 -9.89 11.95
C CYS A 38 2.66 -8.98 13.15
N ASN A 39 1.94 -9.21 14.25
CA ASN A 39 2.03 -8.44 15.49
C ASN A 39 1.90 -6.92 15.27
N PRO A 40 0.74 -6.45 14.76
CA PRO A 40 0.53 -5.06 14.38
C PRO A 40 0.57 -4.13 15.59
N GLU A 41 1.34 -3.05 15.50
CA GLU A 41 1.48 -2.07 16.59
C GLU A 41 0.58 -0.85 16.36
N THR A 42 0.48 -0.41 15.11
CA THR A 42 -0.28 0.78 14.72
C THR A 42 -1.74 0.47 14.38
N SER A 43 -2.62 1.48 14.47
CA SER A 43 -4.03 1.34 14.07
C SER A 43 -4.21 0.95 12.60
N GLN A 44 -3.31 1.42 11.74
CA GLN A 44 -3.30 1.12 10.31
C GLN A 44 -2.91 -0.35 10.06
N GLU A 45 -1.86 -0.84 10.72
CA GLU A 45 -1.48 -2.26 10.68
C GLU A 45 -2.60 -3.14 11.22
N LYS A 46 -3.23 -2.79 12.35
CA LYS A 46 -4.37 -3.52 12.91
C LYS A 46 -5.55 -3.58 11.94
N THR A 47 -5.78 -2.51 11.18
CA THR A 47 -6.81 -2.47 10.13
C THR A 47 -6.46 -3.38 8.96
N LEU A 48 -5.21 -3.33 8.49
CA LEU A 48 -4.71 -4.17 7.40
C LEU A 48 -4.76 -5.67 7.75
N THR A 49 -4.46 -6.00 9.00
CA THR A 49 -4.31 -7.37 9.52
C THR A 49 -5.58 -7.95 10.13
N LYS A 50 -6.69 -7.20 10.12
CA LYS A 50 -7.94 -7.57 10.80
C LYS A 50 -8.43 -8.98 10.46
N ARG A 51 -8.23 -9.44 9.22
CA ARG A 51 -8.73 -10.75 8.74
C ARG A 51 -8.02 -11.95 9.36
N TRP A 52 -6.78 -11.79 9.77
CA TRP A 52 -5.97 -12.84 10.41
C TRP A 52 -5.55 -12.45 11.84
N HIS A 53 -6.20 -11.43 12.39
CA HIS A 53 -5.96 -10.92 13.75
C HIS A 53 -4.49 -10.55 14.03
N GLY A 54 -3.72 -10.19 13.00
CA GLY A 54 -2.30 -9.89 13.15
C GLY A 54 -1.45 -11.07 13.60
N ARG A 55 -1.97 -12.30 13.54
CA ARG A 55 -1.25 -13.51 13.94
C ARG A 55 -0.58 -14.16 12.74
N CYS A 56 0.60 -14.70 12.99
CA CYS A 56 1.38 -15.45 12.02
C CYS A 56 1.73 -16.84 12.59
N PRO A 57 2.07 -17.83 11.75
CA PRO A 57 2.25 -17.72 10.30
C PRO A 57 0.93 -17.56 9.54
N LEU A 58 0.95 -16.71 8.49
CA LEU A 58 -0.15 -16.61 7.54
C LEU A 58 -0.02 -17.75 6.53
N LEU A 59 -1.00 -18.65 6.48
CA LEU A 59 -0.97 -19.79 5.57
C LEU A 59 -1.17 -19.36 4.10
N PRO A 60 -0.75 -20.18 3.12
CA PRO A 60 -1.03 -19.93 1.70
C PRO A 60 -2.54 -19.76 1.46
N GLY A 61 -2.92 -18.84 0.59
CA GLY A 61 -4.33 -18.58 0.32
C GLY A 61 -4.65 -17.17 -0.15
N PHE A 62 -5.93 -16.88 -0.26
CA PHE A 62 -6.45 -15.59 -0.69
C PHE A 62 -6.79 -14.70 0.51
N TYR A 63 -6.13 -13.55 0.56
CA TYR A 63 -6.34 -12.53 1.57
C TYR A 63 -6.85 -11.25 0.92
N GLU A 64 -7.99 -10.76 1.39
CA GLU A 64 -8.47 -9.43 1.06
C GLU A 64 -8.06 -8.48 2.17
N TYR A 65 -7.57 -7.32 1.78
CA TYR A 65 -7.27 -6.23 2.68
C TYR A 65 -7.88 -4.94 2.13
N LYS A 66 -8.29 -4.06 3.03
CA LYS A 66 -8.74 -2.72 2.70
C LYS A 66 -7.65 -1.74 3.11
N PHE A 67 -7.10 -1.03 2.14
CA PHE A 67 -6.17 0.07 2.38
C PHE A 67 -6.91 1.38 2.18
N VAL A 68 -6.85 2.26 3.19
CA VAL A 68 -7.41 3.61 3.11
C VAL A 68 -6.25 4.58 3.04
N TYR A 69 -6.06 5.16 1.86
CA TYR A 69 -5.07 6.21 1.65
C TYR A 69 -5.77 7.55 1.49
N LYS A 70 -5.35 8.55 2.28
CA LYS A 70 -5.78 9.93 2.08
C LYS A 70 -4.85 10.55 1.04
N LEU A 71 -5.41 10.86 -0.13
CA LEU A 71 -4.68 11.55 -1.18
C LEU A 71 -4.25 12.94 -0.67
N PRO A 72 -2.96 13.29 -0.79
CA PRO A 72 -2.51 14.61 -0.36
C PRO A 72 -3.15 15.73 -1.22
N PRO A 73 -3.43 16.90 -0.62
CA PRO A 73 -4.13 17.99 -1.30
C PRO A 73 -3.44 18.46 -2.59
N ARG A 74 -2.12 18.32 -2.69
CA ARG A 74 -1.35 18.72 -3.88
C ARG A 74 -1.83 18.04 -5.17
N ILE A 75 -2.33 16.80 -5.08
CA ILE A 75 -2.95 16.07 -6.21
C ILE A 75 -4.21 16.78 -6.71
N LEU A 76 -4.91 17.55 -5.87
CA LEU A 76 -6.07 18.35 -6.24
C LEU A 76 -5.70 19.74 -6.78
N HIS A 77 -4.50 20.22 -6.45
CA HIS A 77 -3.98 21.53 -6.86
C HIS A 77 -3.13 21.50 -8.12
N THR A 78 -2.88 20.33 -8.72
CA THR A 78 -2.25 20.29 -10.05
C THR A 78 -3.14 21.04 -11.04
N LYS A 79 -2.53 21.86 -11.91
CA LYS A 79 -3.23 22.50 -13.04
C LYS A 79 -3.67 21.49 -14.10
N ARG A 80 -3.24 20.23 -14.00
CA ARG A 80 -3.56 19.17 -14.96
C ARG A 80 -5.02 18.75 -14.80
N LYS A 81 -5.72 18.54 -15.92
CA LYS A 81 -7.09 17.99 -15.96
C LYS A 81 -7.14 16.53 -15.48
N THR A 82 -6.03 15.82 -15.64
CA THR A 82 -5.87 14.42 -15.28
C THR A 82 -4.59 14.26 -14.47
N THR A 83 -4.67 13.53 -13.37
CA THR A 83 -3.52 13.11 -12.57
C THR A 83 -3.48 11.60 -12.52
N VAL A 84 -2.29 11.04 -12.73
CA VAL A 84 -2.07 9.60 -12.67
C VAL A 84 -1.20 9.29 -11.46
N LEU A 85 -1.64 8.31 -10.68
CA LEU A 85 -0.89 7.78 -9.54
C LEU A 85 -0.50 6.34 -9.81
N ASN A 86 0.76 6.04 -9.54
CA ASN A 86 1.31 4.70 -9.53
C ASN A 86 1.41 4.27 -8.07
N ILE A 87 0.63 3.27 -7.69
CA ILE A 87 0.73 2.61 -6.39
C ILE A 87 1.47 1.30 -6.58
N GLN A 88 2.53 1.11 -5.80
CA GLN A 88 3.26 -0.14 -5.74
C GLN A 88 3.21 -0.68 -4.32
N ALA A 89 2.81 -1.94 -4.17
CA ALA A 89 2.80 -2.65 -2.91
C ALA A 89 3.73 -3.86 -3.02
N GLN A 90 4.71 -3.97 -2.13
CA GLN A 90 5.64 -5.08 -2.08
C GLN A 90 5.56 -5.74 -0.72
N LEU A 91 5.22 -7.02 -0.71
CA LEU A 91 5.29 -7.86 0.45
C LEU A 91 6.66 -8.54 0.46
N HIS A 92 7.41 -8.32 1.53
CA HIS A 92 8.72 -8.91 1.78
C HIS A 92 8.66 -9.84 2.99
N GLU A 93 9.40 -10.94 2.91
CA GLU A 93 9.69 -11.82 4.03
C GLU A 93 11.20 -11.82 4.23
N GLY A 94 11.66 -11.14 5.29
CA GLY A 94 13.06 -10.76 5.41
C GLY A 94 13.49 -9.84 4.25
N TYR A 95 14.46 -10.28 3.44
CA TYR A 95 14.99 -9.53 2.29
C TYR A 95 14.41 -9.96 0.93
N VAL A 96 13.38 -10.83 0.91
CA VAL A 96 12.84 -11.42 -0.32
C VAL A 96 11.45 -10.85 -0.62
N CYS A 97 11.23 -10.22 -1.79
CA CYS A 97 9.86 -9.90 -2.24
C CYS A 97 9.15 -11.21 -2.60
N VAL A 98 8.07 -11.50 -1.88
CA VAL A 98 7.22 -12.68 -2.10
C VAL A 98 5.95 -12.36 -2.87
N ALA A 99 5.53 -11.09 -2.87
CA ALA A 99 4.42 -10.61 -3.66
C ALA A 99 4.63 -9.13 -4.00
N CYS A 100 4.59 -8.79 -5.28
CA CYS A 100 4.83 -7.45 -5.76
C CYS A 100 3.64 -7.03 -6.66
N TYR A 101 2.90 -6.00 -6.26
CA TYR A 101 1.71 -5.47 -6.94
C TYR A 101 1.96 -4.04 -7.44
N LYS A 102 1.46 -3.73 -8.63
CA LYS A 102 1.47 -2.38 -9.19
C LYS A 102 0.07 -2.04 -9.69
N ILE A 103 -0.42 -0.87 -9.31
CA ILE A 103 -1.73 -0.34 -9.68
C ILE A 103 -1.49 1.06 -10.24
N ARG A 104 -1.98 1.31 -11.46
CA ARG A 104 -2.01 2.64 -12.06
C ARG A 104 -3.43 3.17 -11.98
N MET A 105 -3.62 4.27 -11.27
CA MET A 105 -4.92 4.93 -11.12
C MET A 105 -4.90 6.28 -11.82
N MET A 106 -5.99 6.61 -12.50
CA MET A 106 -6.15 7.88 -13.20
C MET A 106 -7.32 8.65 -12.59
N PHE A 107 -7.04 9.86 -12.12
CA PHE A 107 -8.01 10.78 -11.56
C PHE A 107 -8.28 11.88 -12.58
N ARG A 108 -9.56 12.10 -12.89
CA ARG A 108 -9.99 13.23 -13.74
C ARG A 108 -10.70 14.26 -12.90
N LYS A 109 -10.28 15.52 -13.00
CA LYS A 109 -10.95 16.63 -12.33
C LYS A 109 -12.31 16.83 -13.00
N LYS A 110 -13.39 16.74 -12.23
CA LYS A 110 -14.75 17.00 -12.73
C LYS A 110 -14.85 18.52 -12.98
N THR A 111 -14.82 18.93 -14.24
CA THR A 111 -15.23 20.28 -14.64
C THR A 111 -16.73 20.41 -14.39
N LYS A 112 -17.14 21.36 -13.54
CA LYS A 112 -18.52 21.80 -13.53
C LYS A 112 -18.78 22.45 -14.90
N VAL A 113 -19.67 21.84 -15.67
CA VAL A 113 -20.31 22.46 -16.84
C VAL A 113 -21.36 23.42 -16.29
#